data_AF-A0A5M4BBE6-F1
#
_entry.id   AF-A0A5M4BBE6-F1
#
_cell.length_a   1.000
_cell.length_b   1.000
_cell.length_c   1.000
_cell.angle_alpha   90.00
_cell.angle_beta   90.00
_cell.angle_gamma   90.00
#
_symmetry.space_group_name_H-M   'P 1'
#
loop_
_entity.id
_entity.type
_entity.pdbx_description
1 polymer ?
#
loop_
_entity_poly.entity_id
_entity_poly.type
_entity_poly.pdbx_seq_one_letter_code
_entity_poly.pdbx_strand_id
1 'polypeptide(L)'
;MEQDKLHINSGMKVPETYFDDFEKNLKNRIDIEFIITKEQGFKIPEAYFEQSRESILKFTTRKTKTFYLPIVRHAVASVLILIVVSSIWIYISRNSLESVQFSDLTSLEIQNYLNDIYLEDDKTYLILEQLEAVSLNNSIVNESQNMENLGNYLQEYDYNIEENY
;
A
#
# COMPACT_ATOMS: atom_id res chain seq x y z
N MET A 1 31.78 -40.25 29.14
CA MET A 1 32.32 -38.98 28.60
C MET A 1 33.65 -39.31 27.95
N GLU A 2 33.60 -39.65 26.66
CA GLU A 2 34.79 -39.90 25.85
C GLU A 2 35.46 -38.55 25.54
N GLN A 3 36.76 -38.44 25.81
CA GLN A 3 37.57 -37.33 25.32
C GLN A 3 38.16 -37.75 23.98
N ASP A 4 37.60 -37.20 22.90
CA ASP A 4 38.10 -37.38 21.56
C ASP A 4 39.42 -36.62 21.41
N LYS A 5 40.54 -37.36 21.45
CA LYS A 5 41.87 -36.81 21.22
C LYS A 5 42.04 -36.66 19.72
N LEU A 6 41.93 -35.43 19.21
CA LEU A 6 42.25 -35.09 17.83
C LEU A 6 43.70 -35.48 17.51
N HIS A 7 43.88 -36.57 16.76
CA HIS A 7 45.15 -36.95 16.17
C HIS A 7 45.45 -35.99 15.00
N ILE A 8 46.06 -34.85 15.28
CA ILE A 8 46.64 -34.00 14.24
C ILE A 8 47.99 -34.61 13.85
N ASN A 9 47.96 -35.72 13.11
CA ASN A 9 49.12 -36.22 12.37
C ASN A 9 49.36 -35.32 11.16
N SER A 10 49.74 -34.06 11.41
CA SER A 10 50.21 -33.18 10.36
C SER A 10 51.58 -33.70 9.91
N GLY A 11 51.62 -34.40 8.78
CA GLY A 11 52.83 -34.98 8.18
C GLY A 11 53.84 -33.94 7.67
N MET A 12 53.76 -32.69 8.12
CA MET A 12 54.69 -31.62 7.77
C MET A 12 55.72 -31.46 8.88
N LYS A 13 56.77 -32.28 8.84
CA LYS A 13 57.98 -32.06 9.62
C LYS A 13 58.94 -31.22 8.79
N VAL A 14 59.35 -30.06 9.30
CA VAL A 14 60.42 -29.28 8.69
C VAL A 14 61.77 -29.97 8.93
N PRO A 15 62.74 -29.83 8.01
CA PRO A 15 64.10 -30.30 8.25
C PRO A 15 64.67 -29.69 9.54
N GLU A 16 65.48 -30.46 10.28
CA GLU A 16 66.01 -30.04 11.60
C GLU A 16 66.73 -28.68 11.54
N THR A 17 67.41 -28.38 10.42
CA THR A 17 68.23 -27.16 10.24
C THR A 17 67.53 -26.04 9.48
N TYR A 18 66.25 -26.17 9.13
CA TYR A 18 65.56 -25.22 8.27
C TYR A 18 65.61 -23.78 8.80
N PHE A 19 65.35 -23.59 10.09
CA PHE A 19 65.33 -22.27 10.70
C PHE A 19 66.74 -21.67 10.87
N ASP A 20 67.74 -22.49 11.17
CA ASP A 20 69.14 -22.06 11.29
C ASP A 20 69.68 -21.61 9.93
N ASP A 21 69.41 -22.38 8.87
CA ASP A 21 69.78 -22.04 7.51
C ASP A 21 69.03 -20.80 7.01
N PHE A 22 67.75 -20.67 7.36
CA PHE A 22 66.95 -19.49 7.04
C PHE A 22 67.52 -18.23 7.70
N GLU A 23 67.85 -18.27 8.99
CA GLU A 23 68.42 -17.14 9.71
C GLU A 23 69.76 -16.72 9.10
N LYS A 24 70.63 -17.69 8.82
CA LYS A 24 71.93 -17.44 8.19
C LYS A 24 71.79 -16.79 6.81
N ASN A 25 70.86 -17.29 5.99
CA ASN A 25 70.58 -16.74 4.67
C ASN A 25 69.96 -15.34 4.73
N LEU A 26 69.07 -15.09 5.70
CA LEU A 26 68.47 -13.78 5.91
C LEU A 26 69.52 -12.75 6.33
N LYS A 27 70.38 -13.09 7.30
CA LYS A 27 71.45 -12.23 7.78
C LYS A 27 72.44 -11.88 6.68
N ASN A 28 72.87 -12.87 5.89
CA ASN A 28 73.75 -12.64 4.74
C ASN A 28 73.14 -11.65 3.72
N ARG A 29 71.82 -11.72 3.48
CA ARG A 29 71.14 -10.79 2.56
C ARG A 29 71.06 -9.37 3.11
N ILE A 30 70.77 -9.22 4.40
CA ILE A 30 70.71 -7.91 5.06
C ILE A 30 72.10 -7.25 5.12
N ASP A 31 73.13 -8.03 5.42
CA ASP A 31 74.52 -7.54 5.44
C ASP A 31 74.96 -7.06 4.04
N ILE A 32 74.52 -7.74 2.96
CA ILE A 32 74.74 -7.28 1.58
C ILE A 32 74.00 -5.95 1.31
N GLU A 33 72.76 -5.80 1.77
CA GLU A 33 72.01 -4.53 1.64
C GLU A 33 72.66 -3.38 2.41
N PHE A 34 73.33 -3.64 3.54
CA PHE A 34 74.06 -2.63 4.30
C PHE A 34 75.36 -2.19 3.61
N ILE A 35 75.96 -3.06 2.78
CA ILE A 35 77.14 -2.76 1.95
C ILE A 35 76.76 -1.94 0.70
N ILE A 36 75.51 -2.01 0.24
CA ILE A 36 74.99 -1.14 -0.82
C ILE A 36 74.93 0.29 -0.28
N THR A 37 75.89 1.10 -0.73
CA THR A 37 76.10 2.49 -0.33
C THR A 37 74.78 3.27 -0.34
N LYS A 38 74.46 3.93 0.79
CA LYS A 38 73.28 4.83 0.98
C LYS A 38 73.11 5.92 -0.09
N GLU A 39 74.10 6.11 -0.96
CA GLU A 39 74.10 7.10 -2.04
C GLU A 39 73.51 6.60 -3.37
N GLN A 40 73.21 5.32 -3.50
CA GLN A 40 72.55 4.75 -4.69
C GLN A 40 71.01 4.86 -4.65
N GLY A 41 70.50 5.86 -3.94
CA GLY A 41 69.08 6.21 -3.98
C GLY A 41 68.70 6.89 -5.30
N PHE A 42 67.45 6.74 -5.70
CA PHE A 42 66.90 7.44 -6.85
C PHE A 42 66.95 8.96 -6.60
N LYS A 43 67.80 9.69 -7.35
CA LYS A 43 67.84 11.16 -7.29
C LYS A 43 66.72 11.70 -8.18
N ILE A 44 65.75 12.37 -7.58
CA ILE A 44 64.70 13.06 -8.33
C ILE A 44 65.26 14.35 -8.97
N PRO A 45 64.79 14.72 -10.17
CA PRO A 45 65.09 16.03 -10.75
C PRO A 45 64.56 17.18 -9.87
N GLU A 46 65.20 18.34 -10.00
CA GLU A 46 64.72 19.58 -9.40
C GLU A 46 63.29 19.88 -9.91
N ALA A 47 62.41 20.29 -9.00
CA ALA A 47 61.00 20.61 -9.28
C ALA A 47 60.08 19.46 -9.77
N TYR A 48 60.46 18.18 -9.60
CA TYR A 48 59.64 17.02 -10.01
C TYR A 48 58.17 17.07 -9.54
N PHE A 49 57.92 17.56 -8.33
CA PHE A 49 56.57 17.60 -7.74
C PHE A 49 55.82 18.91 -7.97
N GLU A 50 56.44 19.95 -8.53
CA GLU A 50 55.82 21.27 -8.63
C GLU A 50 54.61 21.26 -9.57
N GLN A 51 54.71 20.60 -10.72
CA GLN A 51 53.59 20.47 -11.67
C GLN A 51 52.40 19.71 -11.08
N SER A 52 52.68 18.67 -10.27
CA SER A 52 51.63 17.89 -9.60
C SER A 52 50.93 18.72 -8.52
N ARG A 53 51.68 19.52 -7.77
CA ARG A 53 51.18 20.44 -6.74
C ARG A 53 50.25 21.48 -7.35
N GLU A 54 50.66 22.12 -8.44
CA GLU A 54 49.85 23.11 -9.15
C GLU A 54 48.56 22.50 -9.72
N SER A 55 48.66 21.28 -10.26
CA SER A 55 47.50 20.55 -10.78
C SER A 55 46.48 20.25 -9.67
N ILE A 56 46.94 19.74 -8.52
CA ILE A 56 46.07 19.44 -7.37
C ILE A 56 45.38 20.71 -6.88
N LEU A 57 46.13 21.81 -6.69
CA LEU A 57 45.58 23.09 -6.22
C LEU A 57 44.53 23.66 -7.20
N LYS A 58 44.74 23.53 -8.50
CA LYS A 58 43.76 23.97 -9.51
C LYS A 58 42.41 23.27 -9.36
N PHE A 59 42.39 22.00 -8.95
CA PHE A 59 41.17 21.21 -8.80
C PHE A 59 40.55 21.29 -7.40
N THR A 60 41.33 21.51 -6.35
CA THR A 60 40.83 21.55 -4.96
C THR A 60 40.38 22.94 -4.51
N THR A 61 40.89 24.01 -5.11
CA THR A 61 40.58 25.39 -4.66
C THR A 61 39.36 26.01 -5.35
N ARG A 62 38.62 25.24 -6.16
CA ARG A 62 37.42 25.73 -6.86
C ARG A 62 36.29 25.94 -5.86
N LYS A 63 36.13 27.18 -5.36
CA LYS A 63 34.94 27.58 -4.58
C LYS A 63 33.69 27.42 -5.45
N THR A 64 32.93 26.36 -5.23
CA THR A 64 31.61 26.20 -5.82
C THR A 64 30.66 27.18 -5.14
N LYS A 65 30.02 28.07 -5.91
CA LYS A 65 28.93 28.92 -5.41
C LYS A 65 27.76 28.01 -5.03
N THR A 66 27.58 27.75 -3.74
CA THR A 66 26.45 26.95 -3.25
C THR A 66 25.18 27.78 -3.38
N PHE A 67 24.26 27.31 -4.21
CA PHE A 67 22.99 27.97 -4.45
C PHE A 67 21.97 27.40 -3.46
N TYR A 68 21.68 28.13 -2.38
CA TYR A 68 20.60 27.78 -1.46
C TYR A 68 19.29 28.39 -1.99
N LEU A 69 18.29 27.55 -2.30
CA LEU A 69 16.94 28.04 -2.56
C LEU A 69 16.21 28.20 -1.22
N PRO A 70 15.64 29.37 -0.89
CA PRO A 70 14.91 29.56 0.37
C PRO A 70 13.59 28.77 0.44
N ILE A 71 13.12 28.22 -0.68
CA ILE A 71 11.84 27.51 -0.80
C ILE A 71 11.80 26.17 -0.03
N VAL A 72 12.97 25.56 0.25
CA VAL A 72 13.02 24.32 1.04
C VAL A 72 12.61 24.51 2.51
N ARG A 73 12.56 25.76 3.01
CA ARG A 73 12.08 26.02 4.39
C ARG A 73 10.60 25.71 4.57
N HIS A 74 9.80 25.88 3.52
CA HIS A 74 8.36 25.62 3.57
C HIS A 74 7.97 24.29 2.89
N ALA A 75 8.92 23.61 2.25
CA ALA A 75 8.68 22.33 1.59
C ALA A 75 8.10 21.28 2.54
N VAL A 76 8.59 21.22 3.79
CA VAL A 76 8.08 20.27 4.80
C VAL A 76 6.61 20.52 5.13
N ALA A 77 6.21 21.78 5.32
CA ALA A 77 4.81 22.14 5.62
C ALA A 77 3.88 21.85 4.42
N SER A 78 4.34 22.13 3.20
CA SER A 78 3.60 21.81 1.98
C SER A 78 3.36 20.31 1.81
N VAL A 79 4.35 19.47 2.12
CA VAL A 79 4.20 18.01 2.08
C VAL A 79 3.18 17.52 3.10
N LEU A 80 3.19 18.07 4.33
CA LEU A 80 2.20 17.70 5.35
C LEU A 80 0.77 18.07 4.93
N ILE A 81 0.57 19.26 4.33
CA ILE A 81 -0.74 19.68 3.83
C ILE A 81 -1.23 18.75 2.72
N LEU A 82 -0.36 18.39 1.77
CA LEU A 82 -0.71 17.46 0.69
C LEU A 82 -1.09 16.07 1.23
N ILE A 83 -0.38 15.57 2.24
CA ILE A 83 -0.72 14.28 2.88
C ILE A 83 -2.09 14.34 3.54
N VAL A 84 -2.39 15.41 4.29
CA VAL A 84 -3.68 15.56 4.98
C VAL A 84 -4.82 15.71 3.97
N VAL A 85 -4.66 16.55 2.95
CA VAL A 85 -5.67 16.75 1.89
C VAL A 85 -5.89 15.47 1.09
N SER A 86 -4.82 14.76 0.73
CA SER A 86 -4.93 13.48 0.02
C SER A 86 -5.64 12.42 0.88
N SER A 87 -5.35 12.38 2.18
CA SER A 87 -6.01 11.45 3.11
C SER A 87 -7.50 11.74 3.26
N ILE A 88 -7.89 13.02 3.36
CA ILE A 88 -9.31 13.42 3.42
C ILE A 88 -10.05 13.08 2.13
N TRP A 89 -9.40 13.31 0.98
CA TRP A 89 -9.96 13.02 -0.34
C TRP A 89 -10.18 11.52 -0.54
N ILE A 90 -9.19 10.70 -0.16
CA ILE A 90 -9.27 9.24 -0.21
C ILE A 90 -10.39 8.73 0.70
N TYR A 91 -10.54 9.30 1.91
CA TYR A 91 -11.62 8.91 2.83
C TYR A 91 -13.00 9.17 2.23
N ILE A 92 -13.24 10.36 1.69
CA ILE A 92 -14.51 10.70 1.03
C ILE A 92 -14.74 9.81 -0.20
N SER A 93 -13.71 9.59 -1.02
CA SER A 93 -13.79 8.77 -2.24
C SER A 93 -14.02 7.28 -1.96
N ARG A 94 -13.61 6.77 -0.80
CA ARG A 94 -13.90 5.38 -0.38
C ARG A 94 -15.33 5.23 0.13
N ASN A 95 -15.88 6.28 0.73
CA ASN A 95 -17.22 6.27 1.30
C ASN A 95 -18.33 6.61 0.28
N SER A 96 -18.00 6.85 -1.00
CA SER A 96 -18.94 7.40 -1.98
C SER A 96 -19.64 6.37 -2.87
N LEU A 97 -19.73 5.10 -2.51
CA LEU A 97 -20.45 4.10 -3.32
C LEU A 97 -21.16 3.05 -2.45
N GLU A 98 -22.11 3.50 -1.63
CA GLU A 98 -23.23 2.62 -1.25
C GLU A 98 -24.34 2.90 -2.26
N SER A 99 -24.31 2.18 -3.39
CA SER A 99 -25.43 2.24 -4.33
C SER A 99 -26.60 1.52 -3.67
N VAL A 100 -27.59 2.26 -3.19
CA VAL A 100 -28.85 1.67 -2.70
C VAL A 100 -29.52 0.96 -3.86
N GLN A 101 -29.53 -0.38 -3.83
CA GLN A 101 -30.19 -1.20 -4.84
C GLN A 101 -31.52 -1.73 -4.29
N PHE A 102 -32.50 -1.95 -5.16
CA PHE A 102 -33.77 -2.59 -4.74
C PHE A 102 -33.57 -3.99 -4.17
N SER A 103 -32.43 -4.65 -4.45
CA SER A 103 -32.06 -5.95 -3.89
C SER A 103 -31.78 -5.91 -2.38
N ASP A 104 -31.50 -4.73 -1.84
CA ASP A 104 -31.14 -4.55 -0.44
C ASP A 104 -32.39 -4.40 0.44
N LEU A 105 -33.58 -4.23 -0.17
CA LEU A 105 -34.85 -4.19 0.55
C LEU A 105 -35.29 -5.61 0.95
N THR A 106 -35.55 -5.79 2.24
CA THR A 106 -36.21 -6.99 2.73
C THR A 106 -37.71 -6.93 2.47
N SER A 107 -38.34 -8.10 2.39
CA SER A 107 -39.81 -8.19 2.24
C SER A 107 -40.56 -7.53 3.39
N LEU A 108 -39.98 -7.49 4.60
CA LEU A 108 -40.54 -6.84 5.77
C LEU A 108 -40.53 -5.31 5.64
N GLU A 109 -39.45 -4.73 5.13
CA GLU A 109 -39.34 -3.28 4.91
C GLU A 109 -40.31 -2.81 3.82
N ILE A 110 -40.44 -3.58 2.74
CA ILE A 110 -41.42 -3.31 1.68
C ILE A 110 -42.85 -3.37 2.23
N GLN A 111 -43.17 -4.39 3.03
CA GLN A 111 -44.49 -4.52 3.65
C GLN A 111 -44.80 -3.37 4.62
N ASN A 112 -43.82 -2.95 5.42
CA ASN A 112 -44.00 -1.84 6.33
C ASN A 112 -44.23 -0.52 5.59
N TYR A 113 -43.49 -0.26 4.50
CA TYR A 113 -43.69 0.91 3.66
C TYR A 113 -45.08 0.94 3.02
N LEU A 114 -45.53 -0.20 2.48
CA LEU A 114 -46.86 -0.30 1.90
C LEU A 114 -47.96 -0.15 2.95
N ASN A 115 -47.83 -0.79 4.11
CA ASN A 115 -48.79 -0.66 5.20
C ASN A 115 -48.89 0.78 5.71
N ASP A 116 -47.77 1.50 5.80
CA ASP A 116 -47.78 2.93 6.17
C ASP A 116 -48.56 3.76 5.14
N ILE A 117 -48.39 3.48 3.84
CA ILE A 117 -49.16 4.14 2.78
C ILE A 117 -50.66 3.78 2.84
N TYR A 118 -51.02 2.53 3.10
CA TYR A 118 -52.41 2.11 3.20
C TYR A 118 -53.13 2.68 4.43
N LEU A 119 -52.38 3.01 5.49
CA LEU A 119 -52.93 3.63 6.70
C LEU A 119 -53.04 5.15 6.58
N GLU A 120 -52.32 5.76 5.62
CA GLU A 120 -52.35 7.19 5.35
C GLU A 120 -53.20 7.44 4.10
N ASP A 121 -54.50 7.72 4.30
CA ASP A 121 -55.52 7.93 3.24
C ASP A 121 -55.05 8.88 2.12
N ASP A 122 -54.15 9.81 2.41
CA ASP A 122 -53.61 10.81 1.47
C ASP A 122 -52.47 10.31 0.58
N LYS A 123 -52.07 9.03 0.63
CA LYS A 123 -50.97 8.51 -0.23
C LYS A 123 -51.38 7.34 -1.11
N THR A 124 -52.60 6.84 -0.94
CA THR A 124 -53.15 5.74 -1.75
C THR A 124 -53.25 6.10 -3.24
N TYR A 125 -53.51 7.37 -3.58
CA TYR A 125 -53.63 7.82 -4.98
C TYR A 125 -52.31 7.69 -5.77
N LEU A 126 -51.15 7.76 -5.11
CA LEU A 126 -49.85 7.64 -5.76
C LEU A 126 -49.59 6.23 -6.30
N ILE A 127 -50.10 5.20 -5.61
CA ILE A 127 -50.01 3.81 -6.07
C ILE A 127 -50.95 3.58 -7.26
N LEU A 128 -52.15 4.17 -7.23
CA LEU A 128 -53.15 4.05 -8.30
C LEU A 128 -52.66 4.65 -9.64
N GLU A 129 -51.99 5.81 -9.60
CA GLU A 129 -51.39 6.45 -10.78
C GLU A 129 -50.28 5.58 -11.41
N GLN A 130 -49.44 4.94 -10.58
CA GLN A 130 -48.40 4.03 -11.05
C GLN A 130 -48.99 2.74 -11.65
N LEU A 131 -50.11 2.24 -11.11
CA LEU A 131 -50.78 1.03 -11.59
C LEU A 131 -51.45 1.25 -12.95
N GLU A 132 -51.98 2.46 -13.21
CA GLU A 132 -52.54 2.84 -14.50
C GLU A 132 -51.47 2.87 -15.61
N ALA A 133 -50.22 3.22 -15.25
CA ALA A 133 -49.08 3.23 -16.17
C ALA A 133 -48.47 1.83 -16.43
N VAL A 134 -48.68 0.86 -15.54
CA VAL A 134 -48.28 -0.54 -15.76
C VAL A 134 -49.42 -1.25 -16.47
N SER A 135 -49.29 -1.46 -17.79
CA SER A 135 -50.22 -2.31 -18.53
C SER A 135 -50.35 -3.66 -17.81
N LEU A 136 -51.52 -3.94 -17.23
CA LEU A 136 -51.87 -5.23 -16.64
C LEU A 136 -51.98 -6.27 -17.76
N ASN A 137 -50.84 -6.64 -18.33
CA ASN A 137 -50.77 -7.64 -19.38
C ASN A 137 -50.86 -9.03 -18.71
N ASN A 138 -52.10 -9.47 -18.55
CA ASN A 138 -52.52 -10.86 -18.74
C ASN A 138 -52.06 -11.94 -17.75
N SER A 139 -51.96 -11.66 -16.43
CA SER A 139 -51.70 -12.72 -15.44
C SER A 139 -52.63 -12.79 -14.21
N ILE A 140 -53.57 -11.85 -14.01
CA ILE A 140 -54.44 -11.84 -12.81
C ILE A 140 -55.91 -12.23 -13.12
N VAL A 141 -56.30 -12.33 -14.39
CA VAL A 141 -57.71 -12.48 -14.78
C VAL A 141 -58.25 -13.94 -14.69
N ASN A 142 -57.42 -14.93 -14.38
CA ASN A 142 -57.86 -16.34 -14.41
C ASN A 142 -58.53 -16.87 -13.14
N GLU A 143 -58.77 -16.04 -12.12
CA GLU A 143 -59.45 -16.47 -10.87
C GLU A 143 -60.83 -15.79 -10.65
N SER A 144 -61.38 -15.06 -11.63
CA SER A 144 -62.68 -14.39 -11.48
C SER A 144 -63.89 -15.21 -11.92
N GLN A 145 -63.73 -16.50 -12.22
CA GLN A 145 -64.82 -17.35 -12.72
C GLN A 145 -65.74 -17.94 -11.63
N ASN A 146 -65.59 -17.58 -10.36
CA ASN A 146 -66.51 -18.02 -9.30
C ASN A 146 -67.55 -16.93 -8.94
N MET A 147 -68.29 -16.46 -9.97
CA MET A 147 -69.41 -15.51 -9.82
C MET A 147 -70.60 -16.08 -9.02
N GLU A 148 -70.62 -17.38 -8.71
CA GLU A 148 -71.70 -18.05 -7.98
C GLU A 148 -71.78 -17.60 -6.51
N ASN A 149 -70.68 -17.13 -5.91
CA ASN A 149 -70.64 -16.68 -4.52
C ASN A 149 -70.87 -15.18 -4.31
N LEU A 150 -70.96 -14.38 -5.38
CA LEU A 150 -71.16 -12.93 -5.26
C LEU A 150 -72.55 -12.60 -4.70
N GLY A 151 -73.55 -13.45 -4.97
CA GLY A 151 -74.92 -13.28 -4.46
C GLY A 151 -75.00 -13.39 -2.94
N ASN A 152 -74.27 -14.34 -2.33
CA ASN A 152 -74.23 -14.52 -0.87
C ASN A 152 -73.59 -13.31 -0.17
N TYR A 153 -72.56 -12.73 -0.78
CA TYR A 153 -71.84 -11.59 -0.23
C TYR A 153 -72.67 -10.29 -0.27
N LEU A 154 -73.49 -10.11 -1.31
CA LEU A 154 -74.37 -8.94 -1.44
C LEU A 154 -75.61 -9.05 -0.55
N GLN A 155 -76.07 -10.27 -0.27
CA GLN A 155 -77.23 -10.51 0.59
C GLN A 155 -76.94 -10.25 2.08
N GLU A 156 -75.68 -10.36 2.51
CA GLU A 156 -75.26 -10.03 3.87
C GLU A 156 -75.30 -8.51 4.16
N TYR A 157 -75.20 -7.67 3.13
CA TYR A 157 -75.29 -6.21 3.28
C TYR A 157 -76.72 -5.66 3.14
N ASP A 158 -77.66 -6.43 2.58
CA ASP A 158 -79.07 -6.01 2.41
C ASP A 158 -79.87 -6.07 3.72
N TYR A 159 -79.46 -6.90 4.70
CA TYR A 159 -80.13 -7.00 6.00
C TYR A 159 -79.95 -5.76 6.91
N ASN A 160 -78.96 -4.90 6.62
CA ASN A 160 -78.58 -3.81 7.52
C ASN A 160 -79.18 -2.42 7.17
N ILE A 161 -80.11 -2.35 6.21
CA ILE A 161 -80.72 -1.06 5.78
C ILE A 161 -82.14 -0.84 6.31
N GLU A 162 -82.82 -1.84 6.89
CA GLU A 162 -84.21 -1.68 7.36
C GLU A 162 -84.41 -1.33 8.86
N GLU A 163 -83.36 -1.23 9.68
CA GLU A 163 -83.50 -0.74 11.06
C GLU A 163 -82.77 0.58 11.28
N ASN A 164 -83.39 1.70 10.87
CA ASN A 164 -83.36 2.98 11.58
C ASN A 164 -84.28 4.00 10.85
N TYR A 165 -85.57 3.95 11.19
CA TYR A 165 -86.46 5.11 11.17
C TYR A 165 -86.77 5.52 12.61
#